data_AF-A0A8B1NRA4-F1
#
_entry.id   AF-A0A8B1NRA4-F1
#
_cell.length_a   1.000
_cell.length_b   1.000
_cell.length_c   1.000
_cell.angle_alpha   90.00
_cell.angle_beta   90.00
_cell.angle_gamma   90.00
#
_symmetry.space_group_name_H-M   'P 1'
#
loop_
_entity.id
_entity.type
_entity.pdbx_description
1 polymer ?
#
loop_
_entity_poly.entity_id
_entity_poly.type
_entity_poly.pdbx_seq_one_letter_code
_entity_poly.pdbx_strand_id
1 'polypeptide(L)'
;MDLRHSPVVRAWQQWRRPRDLPVPAGSVDTEGANRRFLLYGVLPLWCVPAVADWIMHRRTRIEDTTGMRESALHALMMTEAGIPVAMGLLAKVNPLVLSVMGGAAVAHGATALWDVSLATGEREVRPVEQHIHSFLEVLPLAALAFTCCLHADQVRAMLRGGGAPDDWKLLPKNNPLSVAYLAGLGLAIGACVALPYAEEMTRCAKAARKRKTS
;
A
#
# COMPACT_ATOMS: atom_id res chain seq x y z
N MET A 1 -17.31 18.64 -22.37
CA MET A 1 -17.90 18.33 -21.04
C MET A 1 -17.00 18.99 -20.00
N ASP A 2 -17.43 20.10 -19.41
CA ASP A 2 -16.57 20.91 -18.53
C ASP A 2 -16.37 20.22 -17.16
N LEU A 3 -15.19 19.65 -16.96
CA LEU A 3 -14.83 18.93 -15.73
C LEU A 3 -14.82 19.85 -14.49
N ARG A 4 -14.77 21.18 -14.66
CA ARG A 4 -14.75 22.14 -13.54
C ARG A 4 -16.06 22.19 -12.75
N HIS A 5 -17.17 21.73 -13.33
CA HIS A 5 -18.47 21.70 -12.67
C HIS A 5 -18.85 20.34 -12.06
N SER A 6 -17.97 19.33 -12.15
CA SER A 6 -18.22 18.02 -11.57
C SER A 6 -18.32 18.11 -10.03
N PRO A 7 -19.39 17.58 -9.41
CA PRO A 7 -19.50 17.49 -7.96
C PRO A 7 -18.31 16.78 -7.30
N VAL A 8 -17.74 15.78 -7.99
CA VAL A 8 -16.54 15.05 -7.53
C VAL A 8 -15.32 15.98 -7.51
N VAL A 9 -15.11 16.74 -8.57
CA VAL A 9 -13.98 17.68 -8.66
C VAL A 9 -14.08 18.76 -7.58
N ARG A 10 -15.28 19.32 -7.36
CA ARG A 10 -15.52 20.28 -6.27
C ARG A 10 -15.27 19.68 -4.88
N ALA A 11 -15.66 18.42 -4.66
CA ALA A 11 -15.39 17.74 -3.41
C ALA A 11 -13.87 17.65 -3.15
N TRP A 12 -13.10 17.24 -4.15
CA TRP A 12 -11.63 17.20 -4.05
C TRP A 12 -10.98 18.58 -3.93
N GLN A 13 -11.56 19.65 -4.47
CA GLN A 13 -11.04 21.02 -4.24
C GLN A 13 -11.25 21.48 -2.78
N GLN A 14 -12.28 20.98 -2.11
CA GLN A 14 -12.68 21.41 -0.76
C GLN A 14 -12.34 20.39 0.33
N TRP A 15 -11.67 19.29 0.00
CA TRP A 15 -11.49 18.13 0.87
C TRP A 15 -10.76 18.38 2.20
N ARG A 16 -10.05 19.50 2.30
CA ARG A 16 -9.35 19.94 3.53
C ARG A 16 -10.14 20.93 4.38
N ARG A 17 -11.31 21.39 3.93
CA ARG A 17 -12.17 22.28 4.72
C ARG A 17 -12.80 21.61 5.96
N PRO A 18 -13.16 20.32 5.94
CA PRO A 18 -13.70 19.64 7.13
C PRO A 18 -12.67 19.52 8.24
N ARG A 19 -13.15 19.23 9.46
CA ARG A 19 -12.28 18.98 10.61
C ARG A 19 -11.52 17.66 10.44
N ASP A 20 -10.28 17.65 10.93
CA ASP A 20 -9.47 16.44 10.98
C ASP A 20 -10.20 15.33 11.75
N LEU A 21 -9.97 14.08 11.33
CA LEU A 21 -10.47 12.89 11.99
C LEU A 21 -9.94 12.82 13.43
N PRO A 22 -10.79 12.91 14.46
CA PRO A 22 -10.35 12.73 15.82
C PRO A 22 -9.97 11.26 16.05
N VAL A 23 -8.75 11.04 16.54
CA VAL A 23 -8.26 9.71 16.97
C VAL A 23 -7.93 9.81 18.46
N PRO A 24 -8.84 9.41 19.37
CA PRO A 24 -8.64 9.56 20.81
C PRO A 24 -7.41 8.81 21.32
N ALA A 25 -6.62 9.44 22.20
CA ALA A 25 -5.40 8.85 22.76
C ALA A 25 -5.69 7.60 23.63
N GLY A 26 -6.85 7.54 24.28
CA GLY A 26 -7.36 6.38 25.01
C GLY A 26 -8.73 5.98 24.49
N SER A 27 -8.80 5.27 23.35
CA SER A 27 -10.07 4.65 22.94
C SER A 27 -10.32 3.40 23.78
N VAL A 28 -11.52 3.30 24.34
CA VAL A 28 -12.03 2.12 25.06
C VAL A 28 -12.96 1.29 24.16
N ASP A 29 -13.31 1.82 22.98
CA ASP A 29 -14.15 1.17 21.98
C ASP A 29 -13.34 0.44 20.89
N THR A 30 -14.00 -0.56 20.27
CA THR A 30 -13.40 -1.42 19.26
C THR A 30 -13.11 -0.69 17.96
N GLU A 31 -13.94 0.29 17.57
CA GLU A 31 -13.72 1.09 16.36
C GLU A 31 -12.47 1.95 16.48
N GLY A 32 -12.31 2.69 17.59
CA GLY A 32 -11.12 3.50 17.85
C GLY A 32 -9.87 2.66 18.01
N ALA A 33 -9.98 1.45 18.60
CA ALA A 33 -8.85 0.53 18.74
C ALA A 33 -8.40 0.00 17.37
N ASN A 34 -9.33 -0.45 16.53
CA ASN A 34 -9.07 -0.89 15.17
C ASN A 34 -8.43 0.24 14.33
N ARG A 35 -9.01 1.45 14.37
CA ARG A 35 -8.46 2.61 13.65
C ARG A 35 -7.04 2.96 14.10
N ARG A 36 -6.76 2.95 15.40
CA ARG A 36 -5.40 3.18 15.93
C ARG A 36 -4.45 2.07 15.52
N PHE A 37 -4.89 0.82 15.56
CA PHE A 37 -4.08 -0.31 15.14
C PHE A 37 -3.72 -0.21 13.65
N LEU A 38 -4.65 0.19 12.78
CA LEU A 38 -4.36 0.44 11.37
C LEU A 38 -3.34 1.58 11.18
N LEU A 39 -3.60 2.75 11.78
CA LEU A 39 -2.82 3.97 11.54
C LEU A 39 -1.45 3.95 12.23
N TYR A 40 -1.35 3.40 13.43
CA TYR A 40 -0.14 3.45 14.25
C TYR A 40 0.52 2.09 14.48
N GLY A 41 -0.16 1.00 14.13
CA GLY A 41 0.39 -0.36 14.16
C GLY A 41 0.75 -0.83 12.75
N VAL A 42 -0.25 -1.22 11.95
CA VAL A 42 -0.09 -1.86 10.63
C VAL A 42 0.70 -0.99 9.65
N LEU A 43 0.30 0.27 9.46
CA LEU A 43 0.94 1.14 8.46
C LEU A 43 2.42 1.43 8.78
N PRO A 44 2.82 1.82 10.01
CA PRO A 44 4.23 2.00 10.32
C PRO A 44 5.02 0.69 10.34
N LEU A 45 4.38 -0.42 10.74
CA LEU A 45 5.04 -1.73 10.82
C LEU A 45 5.60 -2.19 9.47
N TRP A 46 4.98 -1.78 8.35
CA TRP A 46 5.46 -2.06 6.99
C TRP A 46 6.90 -1.59 6.72
N CYS A 47 7.36 -0.57 7.43
CA CYS A 47 8.73 -0.05 7.26
C CYS A 47 9.78 -1.09 7.64
N VAL A 48 9.50 -1.93 8.64
CA VAL A 48 10.46 -2.92 9.14
C VAL A 48 10.77 -4.01 8.11
N PRO A 49 9.78 -4.78 7.59
CA PRO A 49 10.05 -5.78 6.59
C PRO A 49 10.51 -5.17 5.27
N ALA A 50 10.06 -3.96 4.89
CA ALA A 50 10.54 -3.28 3.67
C ALA A 50 12.05 -2.96 3.74
N VAL A 51 12.53 -2.44 4.87
CA VAL A 51 13.97 -2.20 5.05
C VAL A 51 14.74 -3.51 5.18
N ALA A 52 14.18 -4.50 5.87
CA ALA A 52 14.83 -5.81 6.02
C ALA A 52 15.01 -6.53 4.67
N ASP A 53 14.00 -6.46 3.81
CA ASP A 53 14.01 -6.98 2.45
C ASP A 53 15.12 -6.35 1.61
N TRP A 54 15.17 -5.01 1.58
CA TRP A 54 16.25 -4.27 0.92
C TRP A 54 17.65 -4.64 1.44
N ILE A 55 17.81 -4.81 2.76
CA ILE A 55 19.08 -5.27 3.34
C ILE A 55 19.42 -6.67 2.82
N MET A 56 18.43 -7.55 2.67
CA MET A 56 18.65 -8.89 2.12
C MET A 56 19.11 -8.85 0.68
N HIS A 57 18.42 -8.11 -0.18
CA HIS A 57 18.80 -7.96 -1.59
C HIS A 57 20.20 -7.36 -1.76
N ARG A 58 20.59 -6.44 -0.86
CA ARG A 58 21.95 -5.90 -0.85
C ARG A 58 22.99 -6.95 -0.43
N ARG A 59 22.68 -7.80 0.54
CA ARG A 59 23.59 -8.86 1.01
C ARG A 59 23.70 -10.01 0.01
N THR A 60 22.62 -10.34 -0.70
CA THR A 60 22.58 -11.39 -1.71
C THR A 60 23.02 -10.91 -3.09
N ARG A 61 23.32 -9.60 -3.24
CA ARG A 61 23.72 -8.98 -4.51
C ARG A 61 22.74 -9.32 -5.63
N ILE A 62 21.47 -8.98 -5.40
CA ILE A 62 20.39 -9.22 -6.36
C ILE A 62 20.73 -8.72 -7.78
N GLU A 63 21.53 -7.66 -7.91
CA GLU A 63 21.97 -7.08 -9.18
C GLU A 63 22.77 -8.05 -10.08
N ASP A 64 23.36 -9.09 -9.49
CA ASP A 64 24.16 -10.11 -10.16
C ASP A 64 23.42 -11.44 -10.35
N THR A 65 22.19 -11.54 -9.86
CA THR A 65 21.30 -12.69 -10.04
C THR A 65 20.11 -12.28 -10.91
N THR A 66 18.91 -12.18 -10.35
CA THR A 66 17.64 -11.80 -11.03
C THR A 66 17.60 -10.32 -11.45
N GLY A 67 18.31 -9.46 -10.71
CA GLY A 67 18.54 -8.06 -11.03
C GLY A 67 17.27 -7.24 -11.22
N MET A 68 17.18 -6.55 -12.36
CA MET A 68 16.07 -5.62 -12.64
C MET A 68 14.71 -6.30 -12.74
N ARG A 69 14.65 -7.61 -13.03
CA ARG A 69 13.37 -8.32 -13.20
C ARG A 69 12.64 -8.44 -11.86
N GLU A 70 13.33 -8.94 -10.85
CA GLU A 70 12.80 -9.06 -9.49
C GLU A 70 12.53 -7.67 -8.89
N SER A 71 13.48 -6.73 -9.01
CA SER A 71 13.26 -5.35 -8.55
C SER A 71 12.06 -4.66 -9.24
N ALA A 72 11.74 -4.99 -10.49
CA ALA A 72 10.54 -4.47 -11.16
C ALA A 72 9.24 -5.11 -10.64
N LEU A 73 9.26 -6.39 -10.24
CA LEU A 73 8.13 -7.02 -9.56
C LEU A 73 7.88 -6.38 -8.19
N HIS A 74 8.93 -6.08 -7.42
CA HIS A 74 8.78 -5.32 -6.18
C HIS A 74 8.13 -3.95 -6.42
N ALA A 75 8.49 -3.26 -7.51
CA ALA A 75 7.87 -1.99 -7.90
C ALA A 75 6.36 -2.13 -8.17
N LEU A 76 5.99 -3.22 -8.86
CA LEU A 76 4.60 -3.55 -9.14
C LEU A 76 3.84 -3.84 -7.83
N MET A 77 4.40 -4.69 -6.96
CA MET A 77 3.81 -5.03 -5.67
C MET A 77 3.63 -3.81 -4.76
N MET A 78 4.62 -2.91 -4.72
CA MET A 78 4.51 -1.63 -4.01
C MET A 78 3.40 -0.74 -4.57
N THR A 79 3.18 -0.76 -5.88
CA THR A 79 2.10 0.01 -6.53
C THR A 79 0.74 -0.61 -6.20
N GLU A 80 0.64 -1.93 -6.29
CA GLU A 80 -0.56 -2.72 -5.95
C GLU A 80 -0.97 -2.53 -4.49
N ALA A 81 -0.02 -2.38 -3.55
CA ALA A 81 -0.32 -2.06 -2.16
C ALA A 81 -0.54 -0.55 -1.93
N GLY A 82 0.28 0.29 -2.57
CA GLY A 82 0.32 1.74 -2.36
C GLY A 82 -0.95 2.45 -2.83
N ILE A 83 -1.56 2.02 -3.93
CA ILE A 83 -2.82 2.60 -4.43
C ILE A 83 -3.97 2.39 -3.41
N PRO A 84 -4.28 1.15 -2.97
CA PRO A 84 -5.22 0.87 -1.87
C PRO A 84 -4.94 1.69 -0.61
N VAL A 85 -3.68 1.77 -0.17
CA VAL A 85 -3.30 2.54 1.02
C VAL A 85 -3.60 4.03 0.81
N ALA A 86 -3.22 4.62 -0.33
CA ALA A 86 -3.50 6.02 -0.63
C ALA A 86 -5.02 6.29 -0.68
N MET A 87 -5.80 5.40 -1.30
CA MET A 87 -7.26 5.50 -1.31
C MET A 87 -7.84 5.39 0.10
N GLY A 88 -7.37 4.43 0.90
CA GLY A 88 -7.77 4.24 2.29
C GLY A 88 -7.45 5.44 3.18
N LEU A 89 -6.36 6.17 2.91
CA LEU A 89 -5.96 7.36 3.66
C LEU A 89 -6.68 8.64 3.21
N LEU A 90 -6.98 8.78 1.92
CA LEU A 90 -7.46 10.05 1.34
C LEU A 90 -8.93 10.04 0.95
N ALA A 91 -9.44 8.90 0.49
CA ALA A 91 -10.80 8.77 -0.01
C ALA A 91 -11.77 8.26 1.06
N LYS A 92 -13.05 8.62 0.89
CA LYS A 92 -14.18 8.00 1.58
C LYS A 92 -14.19 6.52 1.21
N VAL A 93 -14.15 5.65 2.22
CA VAL A 93 -14.29 4.21 2.00
C VAL A 93 -15.75 3.94 1.62
N ASN A 94 -15.95 3.48 0.40
CA ASN A 94 -17.23 3.12 -0.21
C ASN A 94 -17.03 1.84 -1.07
N PRO A 95 -18.08 1.29 -1.71
CA PRO A 95 -17.96 0.12 -2.56
C PRO A 95 -16.87 0.20 -3.63
N LEU A 96 -16.66 1.36 -4.28
CA LEU A 96 -15.56 1.56 -5.22
C LEU A 96 -14.20 1.34 -4.55
N VAL A 97 -13.94 2.01 -3.43
CA VAL A 97 -12.65 1.89 -2.71
C VAL A 97 -12.43 0.45 -2.26
N LEU A 98 -13.43 -0.18 -1.64
CA LEU A 98 -13.32 -1.57 -1.18
C LEU A 98 -13.10 -2.55 -2.34
N SER A 99 -13.73 -2.33 -3.49
CA SER A 99 -13.52 -3.15 -4.69
C SER A 99 -12.10 -3.01 -5.22
N VAL A 100 -11.56 -1.79 -5.25
CA VAL A 100 -10.17 -1.56 -5.66
C VAL A 100 -9.20 -2.19 -4.66
N MET A 101 -9.42 -2.03 -3.35
CA MET A 101 -8.58 -2.65 -2.32
C MET A 101 -8.61 -4.18 -2.42
N GLY A 102 -9.78 -4.77 -2.61
CA GLY A 102 -9.96 -6.22 -2.77
C GLY A 102 -9.30 -6.77 -4.04
N GLY A 103 -9.55 -6.11 -5.19
CA GLY A 103 -8.93 -6.48 -6.45
C GLY A 103 -7.41 -6.35 -6.41
N ALA A 104 -6.90 -5.28 -5.81
CA ALA A 104 -5.47 -5.08 -5.61
C ALA A 104 -4.85 -6.10 -4.67
N ALA A 105 -5.54 -6.53 -3.61
CA ALA A 105 -5.05 -7.60 -2.72
C ALA A 105 -4.91 -8.94 -3.46
N VAL A 106 -5.86 -9.27 -4.34
CA VAL A 106 -5.78 -10.47 -5.18
C VAL A 106 -4.62 -10.36 -6.19
N ALA A 107 -4.51 -9.23 -6.88
CA ALA A 107 -3.40 -8.97 -7.80
C ALA A 107 -2.05 -9.06 -7.08
N HIS A 108 -1.94 -8.44 -5.92
CA HIS A 108 -0.74 -8.48 -5.08
C HIS A 108 -0.35 -9.90 -4.69
N GLY A 109 -1.31 -10.74 -4.29
CA GLY A 109 -1.04 -12.16 -3.99
C GLY A 109 -0.53 -12.92 -5.22
N ALA A 110 -1.11 -12.67 -6.41
CA ALA A 110 -0.63 -13.28 -7.65
C ALA A 110 0.79 -12.80 -8.02
N THR A 111 1.07 -11.50 -7.87
CA THR A 111 2.38 -10.92 -8.13
C THR A 111 3.43 -11.41 -7.11
N ALA A 112 3.06 -11.59 -5.84
CA ALA A 112 3.92 -12.19 -4.81
C ALA A 112 4.29 -13.64 -5.15
N LEU A 113 3.33 -14.44 -5.61
CA LEU A 113 3.60 -15.80 -6.08
C LEU A 113 4.52 -15.80 -7.30
N TRP A 114 4.36 -14.85 -8.21
CA TRP A 114 5.27 -14.69 -9.36
C TRP A 114 6.68 -14.32 -8.90
N ASP A 115 6.81 -13.37 -7.98
CA ASP A 115 8.09 -12.94 -7.44
C ASP A 115 8.87 -14.10 -6.80
N VAL A 116 8.24 -14.85 -5.89
CA VAL A 116 8.85 -16.03 -5.27
C VAL A 116 9.21 -17.10 -6.31
N SER A 117 8.36 -17.31 -7.32
CA SER A 117 8.64 -18.27 -8.40
C SER A 117 9.84 -17.86 -9.25
N LEU A 118 10.00 -16.56 -9.52
CA LEU A 118 11.16 -16.01 -10.22
C LEU A 118 12.43 -16.15 -9.38
N ALA A 119 12.39 -15.71 -8.12
CA ALA A 119 13.53 -15.69 -7.23
C ALA A 119 14.06 -17.11 -6.97
N THR A 120 13.19 -18.04 -6.60
CA THR A 120 13.59 -19.43 -6.31
C THR A 120 14.06 -20.21 -7.54
N GLY A 121 13.67 -19.79 -8.75
CA GLY A 121 14.15 -20.38 -10.00
C GLY A 121 15.55 -19.92 -10.42
N GLU A 122 16.01 -18.75 -9.94
CA GLU A 122 17.25 -18.11 -10.40
C GLU A 122 18.30 -17.91 -9.29
N ARG A 123 17.91 -17.95 -8.01
CA ARG A 123 18.81 -17.81 -6.85
C ARG A 123 18.33 -18.56 -5.61
N GLU A 124 19.23 -18.73 -4.65
CA GLU A 124 18.85 -19.19 -3.31
C GLU A 124 18.06 -18.08 -2.59
N VAL A 125 16.87 -18.41 -2.09
CA VAL A 125 16.06 -17.56 -1.20
C VAL A 125 16.13 -18.15 0.20
N ARG A 126 16.66 -17.38 1.15
CA ARG A 126 16.89 -17.89 2.52
C ARG A 126 15.59 -17.95 3.31
N PRO A 127 15.45 -18.83 4.32
CA PRO A 127 14.24 -18.88 5.15
C PRO A 127 13.86 -17.54 5.80
N VAL A 128 14.87 -16.75 6.22
CA VAL A 128 14.64 -15.42 6.80
C VAL A 128 14.08 -14.44 5.77
N GLU A 129 14.56 -14.50 4.53
CA GLU A 129 14.08 -13.69 3.42
C GLU A 129 12.64 -14.05 3.06
N GLN A 130 12.34 -15.36 2.95
CA GLN A 130 10.97 -15.83 2.74
C GLN A 130 10.03 -15.39 3.85
N HIS A 131 10.49 -15.40 5.11
CA HIS A 131 9.68 -14.95 6.24
C HIS A 131 9.39 -13.43 6.17
N ILE A 132 10.35 -12.61 5.74
CA ILE A 132 10.15 -11.19 5.48
C ILE A 132 9.11 -10.99 4.37
N HIS A 133 9.22 -11.75 3.28
CA HIS A 133 8.26 -11.71 2.17
C HIS A 133 6.85 -12.08 2.63
N SER A 134 6.70 -13.10 3.47
CA SER A 134 5.39 -13.47 4.04
C SER A 134 4.76 -12.33 4.85
N PHE A 135 5.55 -11.52 5.56
CA PHE A 135 5.02 -10.32 6.21
C PHE A 135 4.57 -9.27 5.18
N LEU A 136 5.37 -9.01 4.15
CA LEU A 136 5.02 -8.04 3.10
C LEU A 136 3.75 -8.45 2.35
N GLU A 137 3.57 -9.76 2.11
CA GLU A 137 2.40 -10.33 1.44
C GLU A 137 1.13 -10.22 2.28
N VAL A 138 1.20 -10.46 3.60
CA VAL A 138 0.00 -10.50 4.46
C VAL A 138 -0.48 -9.12 4.92
N LEU A 139 0.40 -8.12 4.98
CA LEU A 139 0.05 -6.77 5.44
C LEU A 139 -1.04 -6.06 4.60
N PRO A 140 -1.06 -6.12 3.24
CA PRO A 140 -2.16 -5.62 2.43
C PRO A 140 -3.50 -6.28 2.79
N LEU A 141 -3.50 -7.59 2.98
CA LEU A 141 -4.70 -8.34 3.35
C LEU A 141 -5.18 -7.98 4.76
N ALA A 142 -4.26 -7.80 5.71
CA ALA A 142 -4.58 -7.33 7.05
C ALA A 142 -5.20 -5.93 7.00
N ALA A 143 -4.59 -4.98 6.27
CA ALA A 143 -5.13 -3.64 6.10
C ALA A 143 -6.54 -3.64 5.48
N LEU A 144 -6.77 -4.49 4.47
CA LEU A 144 -8.10 -4.69 3.89
C LEU A 144 -9.09 -5.26 4.92
N ALA A 145 -8.72 -6.30 5.66
CA ALA A 145 -9.59 -6.94 6.65
C ALA A 145 -10.04 -5.96 7.74
N PHE A 146 -9.10 -5.21 8.33
CA PHE A 146 -9.42 -4.20 9.34
C PHE A 146 -10.26 -3.05 8.77
N THR A 147 -10.01 -2.64 7.52
CA THR A 147 -10.83 -1.64 6.82
C THR A 147 -12.25 -2.15 6.58
N CYS A 148 -12.42 -3.40 6.17
CA CYS A 148 -13.73 -4.05 6.03
C CYS A 148 -14.48 -4.10 7.37
N CYS A 149 -13.79 -4.38 8.47
CA CYS A 149 -14.39 -4.34 9.81
C CYS A 149 -14.86 -2.93 10.20
N LEU A 150 -14.09 -1.88 9.87
CA LEU A 150 -14.47 -0.48 10.11
C LEU A 150 -15.64 -0.02 9.23
N HIS A 151 -15.84 -0.65 8.08
CA HIS A 151 -16.79 -0.22 7.04
C HIS A 151 -17.73 -1.35 6.61
N ALA A 152 -18.23 -2.12 7.58
CA ALA A 152 -19.05 -3.30 7.33
C ALA A 152 -20.37 -2.98 6.59
N ASP A 153 -20.90 -1.78 6.75
CA ASP A 153 -22.03 -1.25 5.98
C ASP A 153 -21.67 -1.09 4.49
N GLN A 154 -20.47 -0.58 4.19
CA GLN A 154 -19.97 -0.43 2.83
C GLN A 154 -19.62 -1.78 2.20
N VAL A 155 -19.14 -2.74 2.98
CA VAL A 155 -18.97 -4.14 2.54
C VAL A 155 -20.33 -4.72 2.12
N ARG A 156 -21.38 -4.54 2.94
CA ARG A 156 -22.74 -4.98 2.60
C ARG A 156 -23.28 -4.28 1.35
N ALA A 157 -23.03 -2.98 1.19
CA ALA A 157 -23.43 -2.23 0.01
C ALA A 157 -22.73 -2.76 -1.25
N MET A 158 -21.42 -2.98 -1.18
CA MET A 158 -20.61 -3.55 -2.26
C MET A 158 -21.13 -4.92 -2.70
N LEU A 159 -21.37 -5.83 -1.74
CA LEU A 159 -21.89 -7.18 -2.04
C LEU A 159 -23.30 -7.18 -2.62
N ARG A 160 -24.06 -6.10 -2.44
CA ARG A 160 -25.41 -5.90 -3.02
C ARG A 160 -25.39 -5.09 -4.32
N GLY A 161 -24.21 -4.81 -4.89
CA GLY A 161 -24.05 -4.09 -6.15
C GLY A 161 -23.99 -2.56 -6.05
N GLY A 162 -24.09 -2.01 -4.84
CA GLY A 162 -24.16 -0.56 -4.59
C GLY A 162 -25.50 0.04 -5.05
N GLY A 163 -26.05 0.93 -4.24
CA GLY A 163 -27.34 1.58 -4.51
C GLY A 163 -27.42 3.02 -4.02
N ALA A 164 -26.45 3.48 -3.22
CA ALA A 164 -26.38 4.87 -2.81
C ALA A 164 -25.70 5.72 -3.90
N PRO A 165 -26.06 7.01 -4.02
CA PRO A 165 -25.49 7.91 -5.05
C PRO A 165 -23.96 8.02 -5.04
N ASP A 166 -23.30 7.69 -3.93
CA ASP A 166 -21.86 7.86 -3.73
C ASP A 166 -21.06 6.57 -3.88
N ASP A 167 -21.72 5.40 -4.03
CA ASP A 167 -21.06 4.10 -3.87
C ASP A 167 -19.92 3.86 -4.87
N TRP A 168 -20.09 4.37 -6.08
CA TRP A 168 -19.19 4.18 -7.21
C TRP A 168 -18.43 5.45 -7.60
N LYS A 169 -18.22 6.37 -6.65
CA LYS A 169 -17.52 7.64 -6.86
C LYS A 169 -16.27 7.72 -6.00
N LEU A 170 -15.16 8.16 -6.59
CA LEU A 170 -13.95 8.46 -5.82
C LEU A 170 -14.10 9.83 -5.14
N LEU A 171 -14.52 9.83 -3.88
CA LEU A 171 -14.77 11.04 -3.09
C LEU A 171 -13.75 11.16 -1.96
N PRO A 172 -13.35 12.37 -1.54
CA PRO A 172 -12.48 12.54 -0.38
C PRO A 172 -13.16 12.11 0.92
N LYS A 173 -12.38 11.83 1.97
CA LYS A 173 -12.93 11.58 3.32
C LYS A 173 -13.73 12.78 3.83
N ASN A 174 -14.83 12.47 4.52
CA ASN A 174 -15.62 13.48 5.24
C ASN A 174 -14.80 14.14 6.36
N ASN A 175 -14.01 13.34 7.09
CA ASN A 175 -13.05 13.81 8.08
C ASN A 175 -11.66 13.37 7.62
N PRO A 176 -10.85 14.25 7.02
CA PRO A 176 -9.52 13.89 6.55
C PRO A 176 -8.57 13.56 7.71
N LEU A 177 -7.52 12.79 7.44
CA LEU A 177 -6.41 12.65 8.38
C LEU A 177 -5.62 13.96 8.47
N SER A 178 -5.08 14.23 9.66
CA SER A 178 -4.31 15.44 9.91
C SER A 178 -3.09 15.53 8.99
N VAL A 179 -2.73 16.77 8.61
CA VAL A 179 -1.58 17.02 7.73
C VAL A 179 -0.29 16.53 8.39
N ALA A 180 -0.13 16.72 9.69
CA ALA A 180 1.02 16.25 10.44
C ALA A 180 1.18 14.72 10.37
N TYR A 181 0.08 13.97 10.52
CA TYR A 181 0.11 12.52 10.40
C TYR A 181 0.49 12.08 8.97
N LEU A 182 -0.15 12.66 7.96
CA LEU A 182 0.13 12.32 6.56
C LEU A 182 1.56 12.68 6.15
N ALA A 183 2.09 13.80 6.62
CA ALA A 183 3.48 14.21 6.39
C ALA A 183 4.46 13.24 7.09
N GLY A 184 4.20 12.88 8.35
CA GLY A 184 5.01 11.91 9.08
C GLY A 184 5.03 10.54 8.42
N LEU A 185 3.86 10.03 8.02
CA LEU A 185 3.75 8.77 7.29
C LEU A 185 4.44 8.85 5.91
N GLY A 186 4.27 9.96 5.18
CA GLY A 186 4.94 10.19 3.91
C GLY A 186 6.47 10.20 4.03
N LEU A 187 7.02 10.82 5.08
CA LEU A 187 8.44 10.78 5.38
C LEU A 187 8.91 9.36 5.72
N ALA A 188 8.15 8.61 6.51
CA ALA A 188 8.47 7.22 6.84
C ALA A 188 8.48 6.32 5.59
N ILE A 189 7.47 6.42 4.73
CA ILE A 189 7.41 5.70 3.44
C ILE A 189 8.57 6.13 2.54
N GLY A 190 8.85 7.43 2.45
CA GLY A 190 9.97 7.96 1.67
C GLY A 190 11.31 7.37 2.10
N ALA A 191 11.57 7.34 3.41
CA ALA A 191 12.83 6.88 3.98
C ALA A 191 12.98 5.35 3.99
N CYS A 192 11.89 4.62 4.28
CA CYS A 192 11.94 3.17 4.53
C CYS A 192 11.55 2.32 3.32
N VAL A 193 10.90 2.91 2.31
CA VAL A 193 10.38 2.18 1.15
C VAL A 193 10.94 2.78 -0.15
N ALA A 194 10.62 4.05 -0.42
CA ALA A 194 10.95 4.65 -1.72
C ALA A 194 12.46 4.80 -1.94
N LEU A 195 13.20 5.27 -0.93
CA LEU A 195 14.65 5.45 -1.02
C LEU A 195 15.41 4.11 -1.13
N PRO A 196 15.14 3.09 -0.29
CA PRO A 196 15.74 1.75 -0.43
C PRO A 196 15.48 1.13 -1.80
N TYR A 197 14.23 1.18 -2.27
CA TYR A 197 13.87 0.68 -3.59
C TYR A 197 14.62 1.41 -4.72
N ALA A 198 14.67 2.75 -4.67
CA ALA A 198 15.37 3.53 -5.69
C ALA A 198 16.86 3.19 -5.75
N GLU A 199 17.49 2.94 -4.59
CA GLU A 199 18.88 2.48 -4.52
C GLU A 199 19.06 1.10 -5.17
N GLU A 200 18.21 0.12 -4.84
CA GLU A 200 18.25 -1.22 -5.41
C GLU A 200 18.05 -1.21 -6.93
N MET A 201 16.99 -0.55 -7.42
CA MET A 201 16.69 -0.46 -8.85
C MET A 201 17.86 0.22 -9.60
N THR A 202 18.46 1.26 -9.01
CA THR A 202 19.65 1.91 -9.57
C THR A 202 20.86 0.97 -9.62
N ARG A 203 21.08 0.16 -8.57
CA ARG A 203 22.15 -0.83 -8.50
C ARG A 203 21.98 -1.91 -9.58
N CYS A 204 20.78 -2.46 -9.71
CA CYS A 204 20.40 -3.42 -10.75
C CYS A 204 20.57 -2.85 -12.16
N ALA A 205 20.11 -1.62 -12.41
CA ALA A 205 20.25 -0.96 -13.70
C ALA A 205 21.71 -0.70 -14.09
N LYS A 206 22.55 -0.30 -13.13
CA LYS A 206 23.99 -0.12 -13.35
C LYS A 206 24.68 -1.45 -13.70
N ALA A 207 24.36 -2.54 -12.99
CA ALA A 207 24.91 -3.86 -13.27
C ALA A 207 24.49 -4.38 -14.66
N ALA A 208 23.21 -4.23 -15.01
CA ALA A 208 22.69 -4.60 -16.32
C ALA A 208 23.38 -3.83 -17.47
N ARG A 209 23.67 -2.53 -17.28
CA ARG A 209 24.40 -1.73 -18.28
C ARG A 209 25.84 -2.22 -18.45
N LYS A 210 26.55 -2.51 -17.35
CA LYS A 210 27.94 -3.02 -17.40
C LYS A 210 28.03 -4.33 -18.19
N ARG A 211 27.09 -5.26 -17.96
CA ARG A 211 27.03 -6.55 -18.68
C ARG A 211 26.80 -6.41 -20.18
N LYS A 212 26.13 -5.35 -20.64
CA LYS A 212 25.92 -5.09 -22.08
C LYS A 212 27.15 -4.49 -22.78
N THR A 213 28.07 -3.92 -22.01
CA THR A 213 29.27 -3.25 -22.53
C THR A 213 30.54 -4.09 -22.40
N SER A 214 30.45 -5.26 -21.75
CA SER A 214 31.51 -6.27 -21.67
C SER A 214 31.31 -7.31 -22.76
#